data_AF-A0A0C1QVP5-F1
#
_entry.id   AF-A0A0C1QVP5-F1
#
_cell.length_a   1.000
_cell.length_b   1.000
_cell.length_c   1.000
_cell.angle_alpha   90.00
_cell.angle_beta   90.00
_cell.angle_gamma   90.00
#
_symmetry.space_group_name_H-M   'P 1'
#
loop_
_entity.id
_entity.type
_entity.pdbx_description
1 polymer ?
#
loop_
_entity_poly.entity_id
_entity_poly.type
_entity_poly.pdbx_seq_one_letter_code
_entity_poly.pdbx_strand_id
1 'polypeptide(L)'
;MRKSKSIEAAFQKDIENIEERNIINDNYERIKEYYRNKIRNFGDIQIERVYLEKKLLKYNGINFNISMSVLVVIMTYFFNLILNGIGLEKKWISIGIIFVLVIIWFLIVFTPDMVSEKIENTYYNICLKVLDELEEELKSRDLERIKEFHGIR
;
A
#
# COMPACT_ATOMS: atom_id res chain seq x y z
N MET A 1 43.50 -8.29 13.26
CA MET A 1 42.28 -8.86 13.88
C MET A 1 40.98 -8.06 13.59
N ARG A 2 40.88 -7.26 12.50
CA ARG A 2 39.66 -6.50 12.14
C ARG A 2 38.87 -7.04 10.93
N LYS A 3 39.43 -7.99 10.17
CA LYS A 3 38.81 -8.54 8.95
C LYS A 3 37.76 -9.64 9.21
N SER A 4 37.79 -10.36 10.34
CA SER A 4 36.81 -11.45 10.58
C SER A 4 35.41 -10.90 10.88
N LYS A 5 35.33 -9.80 11.66
CA LYS A 5 34.05 -9.17 12.03
C LYS A 5 33.23 -8.67 10.83
N SER A 6 33.85 -8.30 9.71
CA SER A 6 33.10 -7.85 8.52
C SER A 6 32.56 -9.00 7.68
N ILE A 7 33.22 -10.17 7.73
CA ILE A 7 32.78 -11.37 7.03
C ILE A 7 31.64 -12.02 7.81
N GLU A 8 31.73 -12.11 9.14
CA GLU A 8 30.64 -12.60 9.99
C GLU A 8 29.37 -11.74 9.86
N ALA A 9 29.50 -10.42 9.82
CA ALA A 9 28.36 -9.51 9.62
C ALA A 9 27.72 -9.65 8.22
N ALA A 10 28.52 -9.86 7.18
CA ALA A 10 28.00 -10.13 5.82
C ALA A 10 27.30 -11.50 5.76
N PHE A 11 27.87 -12.51 6.40
CA PHE A 11 27.32 -13.86 6.44
C PHE A 11 26.03 -13.94 7.26
N GLN A 12 25.94 -13.23 8.39
CA GLN A 12 24.70 -13.09 9.16
C GLN A 12 23.61 -12.38 8.37
N LYS A 13 23.96 -11.32 7.63
CA LYS A 13 23.01 -10.64 6.75
C LYS A 13 22.50 -11.55 5.63
N ASP A 14 23.36 -12.39 5.05
CA ASP A 14 22.97 -13.36 4.03
C ASP A 14 22.09 -14.48 4.60
N ILE A 15 22.37 -14.96 5.83
CA ILE A 15 21.52 -15.94 6.51
C ILE A 15 20.15 -15.35 6.88
N GLU A 16 20.11 -14.13 7.44
CA GLU A 16 18.84 -13.43 7.73
C GLU A 16 18.02 -13.21 6.46
N ASN A 17 18.68 -12.88 5.34
CA ASN A 17 18.01 -12.76 4.03
C ASN A 17 17.45 -14.09 3.51
N ILE A 18 18.10 -15.23 3.82
CA ILE A 18 17.62 -16.57 3.43
C ILE A 18 16.41 -16.96 4.28
N GLU A 19 16.46 -16.71 5.59
CA GLU A 19 15.36 -17.01 6.51
C GLU A 19 14.13 -16.14 6.20
N GLU A 20 14.31 -14.84 5.97
CA GLU A 20 13.24 -13.92 5.57
C GLU A 20 12.63 -14.32 4.21
N ARG A 21 13.46 -14.72 3.24
CA ARG A 21 12.97 -15.23 1.95
C ARG A 21 12.15 -16.51 2.10
N ASN A 22 12.60 -17.45 2.94
CA ASN A 22 11.87 -18.69 3.17
C ASN A 22 10.51 -18.43 3.82
N ILE A 23 10.45 -17.50 4.79
CA ILE A 23 9.18 -17.08 5.43
C ILE A 23 8.21 -16.48 4.41
N ILE A 24 8.69 -15.62 3.49
CA ILE A 24 7.86 -15.05 2.43
C ILE A 24 7.36 -16.16 1.49
N ASN A 25 8.22 -17.10 1.12
CA ASN A 25 7.88 -18.20 0.23
C ASN A 25 6.83 -19.15 0.85
N ASP A 26 6.99 -19.50 2.13
CA ASP A 26 6.01 -20.34 2.85
C ASP A 26 4.66 -19.62 2.96
N ASN A 27 4.67 -18.31 3.24
CA ASN A 27 3.43 -17.52 3.26
C ASN A 27 2.78 -17.47 1.87
N TYR A 28 3.58 -17.32 0.80
CA TYR A 28 3.09 -17.33 -0.58
C TYR A 28 2.35 -18.63 -0.91
N GLU A 29 2.99 -19.78 -0.66
CA GLU A 29 2.40 -21.09 -0.98
C GLU A 29 1.12 -21.36 -0.16
N ARG A 30 1.12 -21.00 1.13
CA ARG A 30 -0.08 -21.15 1.98
C ARG A 30 -1.25 -20.29 1.49
N ILE A 31 -0.98 -19.04 1.09
CA ILE A 31 -1.98 -18.13 0.54
C ILE A 31 -2.48 -18.65 -0.82
N LYS A 32 -1.59 -19.18 -1.66
CA LYS A 32 -1.94 -19.80 -2.94
C LYS A 32 -2.86 -20.99 -2.78
N GLU A 33 -2.57 -21.90 -1.86
CA GLU A 33 -3.43 -23.05 -1.58
C GLU A 33 -4.80 -22.62 -1.04
N TYR A 34 -4.81 -21.66 -0.11
CA TYR A 34 -6.05 -21.08 0.43
C TYR A 34 -6.94 -20.50 -0.68
N TYR A 35 -6.39 -19.66 -1.55
CA TYR A 35 -7.15 -19.04 -2.63
C TYR A 35 -7.57 -20.05 -3.70
N ARG A 36 -6.72 -21.03 -4.04
CA ARG A 36 -7.08 -22.10 -4.96
C ARG A 36 -8.30 -22.89 -4.47
N ASN A 37 -8.40 -23.16 -3.17
CA ASN A 37 -9.57 -23.81 -2.57
C ASN A 37 -10.78 -22.87 -2.49
N LYS A 38 -10.57 -21.59 -2.15
CA LYS A 38 -11.64 -20.59 -2.05
C LYS A 38 -12.31 -20.30 -3.39
N ILE A 39 -11.52 -20.13 -4.47
CA ILE A 39 -12.01 -19.86 -5.82
C ILE A 39 -12.78 -21.07 -6.37
N ARG A 40 -12.27 -22.29 -6.17
CA ARG A 40 -12.96 -23.53 -6.60
C ARG A 40 -14.35 -23.68 -6.00
N ASN A 41 -14.54 -23.20 -4.77
CA ASN A 41 -15.76 -23.44 -4.02
C ASN A 41 -16.75 -22.26 -4.05
N PHE A 42 -16.28 -21.00 -3.99
CA PHE A 42 -17.17 -19.87 -3.70
C PHE A 42 -16.76 -18.51 -4.28
N GLY A 43 -15.60 -18.37 -4.94
CA GLY A 43 -14.98 -17.05 -5.13
C GLY A 43 -14.92 -16.53 -6.56
N ASP A 44 -15.53 -15.37 -6.81
CA ASP A 44 -15.15 -14.50 -7.93
C ASP A 44 -13.84 -13.77 -7.59
N ILE A 45 -12.79 -14.05 -8.38
CA ILE A 45 -11.45 -13.47 -8.23
C ILE A 45 -11.50 -11.93 -8.27
N GLN A 46 -12.38 -11.35 -9.09
CA GLN A 46 -12.45 -9.90 -9.26
C GLN A 46 -12.98 -9.22 -7.99
N ILE A 47 -13.98 -9.80 -7.34
CA ILE A 47 -14.55 -9.25 -6.10
C ILE A 47 -13.51 -9.29 -4.97
N GLU A 48 -12.79 -10.40 -4.84
CA GLU A 48 -11.74 -10.53 -3.83
C GLU A 48 -10.59 -9.55 -4.10
N ARG A 49 -10.18 -9.38 -5.37
CA ARG A 49 -9.16 -8.40 -5.76
C ARG A 49 -9.57 -6.98 -5.33
N VAL A 50 -10.80 -6.56 -5.64
CA VAL A 50 -11.33 -5.24 -5.24
C VAL A 50 -11.33 -5.07 -3.72
N TYR A 51 -11.67 -6.11 -2.97
CA TYR A 51 -11.64 -6.07 -1.51
C TYR A 51 -10.21 -5.90 -0.95
N LEU A 52 -9.24 -6.63 -1.48
CA LEU A 52 -7.84 -6.54 -1.08
C LEU A 52 -7.22 -5.17 -1.45
N GLU A 53 -7.54 -4.65 -2.63
CA GLU A 53 -7.09 -3.31 -3.05
C GLU A 53 -7.67 -2.18 -2.17
N LYS A 54 -8.92 -2.33 -1.72
CA LYS A 54 -9.52 -1.41 -0.75
C LYS A 54 -8.77 -1.43 0.59
N LYS A 55 -8.37 -2.61 1.06
CA LYS A 55 -7.62 -2.77 2.31
C LYS A 55 -6.18 -2.27 2.23
N LEU A 56 -5.53 -2.39 1.07
CA LEU A 56 -4.20 -1.83 0.80
C LEU A 56 -4.16 -0.30 0.74
N LEU A 57 -5.25 0.38 1.08
CA LEU A 57 -5.35 1.84 1.07
C LEU A 57 -5.03 2.47 -0.30
N LYS A 58 -5.03 1.71 -1.40
CA LYS A 58 -5.03 2.26 -2.78
C LYS A 58 -6.23 3.21 -2.99
N TYR A 59 -7.28 3.06 -2.19
CA TYR A 59 -8.47 3.91 -2.13
C TYR A 59 -8.42 5.02 -1.06
N ASN A 60 -7.25 5.36 -0.51
CA ASN A 60 -7.08 6.53 0.37
C ASN A 60 -7.38 7.88 -0.30
N GLY A 61 -7.66 7.90 -1.61
CA GLY A 61 -8.08 9.09 -2.33
C GLY A 61 -9.27 9.81 -1.67
N ILE A 62 -10.21 9.10 -1.06
CA ILE A 62 -11.38 9.74 -0.41
C ILE A 62 -10.97 10.46 0.88
N ASN A 63 -10.21 9.81 1.76
CA ASN A 63 -9.75 10.41 3.01
C ASN A 63 -8.74 11.55 2.76
N PHE A 64 -7.89 11.40 1.74
CA PHE A 64 -6.99 12.45 1.27
C PHE A 64 -7.78 13.65 0.70
N ASN A 65 -8.78 13.41 -0.14
CA ASN A 65 -9.61 14.46 -0.73
C ASN A 65 -10.42 15.23 0.34
N ILE A 66 -10.98 14.54 1.33
CA ILE A 66 -11.68 15.18 2.45
C ILE A 66 -10.70 16.03 3.27
N SER A 67 -9.53 15.50 3.58
CA SER A 67 -8.49 16.22 4.33
C SER A 67 -7.98 17.45 3.57
N MET A 68 -7.77 17.33 2.26
CA MET A 68 -7.41 18.44 1.38
C MET A 68 -8.50 19.51 1.29
N SER A 69 -9.77 19.08 1.22
CA SER A 69 -10.91 20.01 1.18
C SER A 69 -11.01 20.83 2.47
N VAL A 70 -10.84 20.19 3.63
CA VAL A 70 -10.80 20.88 4.94
C VAL A 70 -9.63 21.87 4.99
N LEU A 71 -8.45 21.48 4.50
CA LEU A 71 -7.29 22.38 4.45
C LEU A 71 -7.53 23.60 3.55
N VAL A 72 -8.13 23.43 2.38
CA VAL A 72 -8.47 24.54 1.48
C VAL A 72 -9.44 25.51 2.14
N VAL A 73 -10.44 25.02 2.87
CA VAL A 73 -11.39 25.88 3.61
C VAL A 73 -10.68 26.68 4.70
N ILE A 74 -9.82 26.02 5.49
CA ILE A 74 -9.03 26.68 6.53
C ILE A 74 -8.12 27.76 5.90
N MET A 75 -7.39 27.42 4.84
CA MET A 75 -6.53 28.36 4.12
C MET A 75 -7.32 29.56 3.59
N THR A 76 -8.47 29.31 2.96
CA THR A 76 -9.32 30.37 2.39
C THR A 76 -9.81 31.33 3.48
N TYR A 77 -10.18 30.81 4.65
CA TYR A 77 -10.58 31.62 5.80
C TYR A 77 -9.43 32.49 6.32
N PHE A 78 -8.23 31.90 6.47
CA PHE A 78 -7.04 32.63 6.92
C PHE A 78 -6.55 33.67 5.90
N PHE A 79 -6.61 33.37 4.60
CA PHE A 79 -6.33 34.33 3.53
C PHE A 79 -7.26 35.53 3.60
N ASN A 80 -8.56 35.30 3.82
CA ASN A 80 -9.53 36.39 4.00
C ASN A 80 -9.21 37.25 5.24
N LEU A 81 -8.78 36.64 6.34
CA LEU A 81 -8.34 37.37 7.54
C LEU A 81 -7.08 38.20 7.28
N ILE A 82 -6.14 37.74 6.45
CA ILE A 82 -4.93 38.50 6.10
C ILE A 82 -5.24 39.66 5.14
N LEU A 83 -6.13 39.43 4.17
CA LEU A 83 -6.53 40.44 3.19
C LEU A 83 -7.36 41.56 3.83
N ASN A 84 -8.26 41.20 4.76
CA ASN A 84 -9.17 42.15 5.43
C ASN A 84 -8.64 42.62 6.81
N GLY A 85 -7.52 42.07 7.29
CA GLY A 85 -6.98 42.26 8.64
C GLY A 85 -5.95 43.39 8.76
N ILE A 86 -6.18 44.18 9.81
CA ILE A 86 -5.54 45.42 10.25
C ILE A 86 -4.01 45.32 10.42
N GLY A 87 -3.26 46.19 9.73
CA GLY A 87 -1.85 46.53 10.00
C GLY A 87 -0.79 45.54 9.50
N LEU A 88 0.25 46.05 8.80
CA LEU A 88 1.37 45.25 8.24
C LEU A 88 2.06 44.36 9.29
N GLU A 89 2.15 44.81 10.54
CA GLU A 89 2.83 44.08 11.63
C GLU A 89 2.09 42.81 12.06
N LYS A 90 0.74 42.79 12.00
CA LYS A 90 -0.05 41.60 12.35
C LYS A 90 -0.08 40.55 11.23
N LYS A 91 0.19 40.96 9.98
CA LYS A 91 0.23 40.05 8.82
C LYS A 91 1.35 39.01 8.95
N TRP A 92 2.52 39.42 9.42
CA TRP A 92 3.66 38.51 9.61
C TRP A 92 3.39 37.42 10.67
N ILE A 93 2.69 37.78 11.75
CA ILE A 93 2.29 36.83 12.79
C ILE A 93 1.26 35.83 12.23
N SER A 94 0.28 36.30 11.45
CA SER A 94 -0.71 35.43 10.81
C SER A 94 -0.07 34.46 9.81
N ILE A 95 0.90 34.92 9.01
CA ILE A 95 1.65 34.06 8.09
C ILE A 95 2.43 32.98 8.85
N GLY A 96 3.07 33.34 9.97
CA GLY A 96 3.79 32.38 10.82
C GLY A 96 2.87 31.29 11.38
N ILE A 97 1.68 31.64 11.85
CA ILE A 97 0.68 30.68 12.35
C ILE A 97 0.22 29.73 11.23
N ILE A 98 -0.06 30.25 10.03
CA ILE A 98 -0.43 29.43 8.87
C ILE A 98 0.69 28.45 8.54
N PHE A 99 1.95 28.91 8.53
CA PHE A 99 3.09 28.06 8.22
C PHE A 99 3.24 26.91 9.23
N VAL A 100 3.06 27.19 10.52
CA VAL A 100 3.05 26.16 11.58
C VAL A 100 1.91 25.16 11.38
N LEU A 101 0.70 25.64 11.04
CA LEU A 101 -0.44 24.76 10.76
C LEU A 101 -0.21 23.87 9.52
N VAL A 102 0.42 24.39 8.47
CA VAL A 102 0.82 23.59 7.30
C VAL A 102 1.81 22.51 7.69
N ILE A 103 2.82 22.84 8.50
CA ILE A 103 3.82 21.86 8.95
C ILE A 103 3.16 20.77 9.81
N ILE A 104 2.32 21.15 10.77
CA ILE A 104 1.60 20.19 11.63
C ILE A 104 0.71 19.29 10.75
N TRP A 105 0.00 19.86 9.79
CA TRP A 105 -0.81 19.08 8.85
C TRP A 105 0.04 18.15 7.98
N PHE A 106 1.17 18.63 7.47
CA PHE A 106 2.11 17.83 6.69
C PHE A 106 2.61 16.66 7.54
N LEU A 107 2.94 16.90 8.80
CA LEU A 107 3.28 15.82 9.73
C LEU A 107 2.09 14.86 9.91
N ILE A 108 0.87 15.31 10.14
CA ILE A 108 -0.27 14.37 10.33
C ILE A 108 -0.56 13.53 9.08
N VAL A 109 -0.46 14.12 7.88
CA VAL A 109 -0.75 13.42 6.61
C VAL A 109 0.42 12.54 6.15
N PHE A 110 1.66 12.97 6.40
CA PHE A 110 2.86 12.27 5.96
C PHE A 110 3.57 11.48 7.07
N THR A 111 3.09 11.49 8.32
CA THR A 111 3.54 10.53 9.34
C THR A 111 2.76 9.25 9.09
N PRO A 112 3.37 8.22 8.49
CA PRO A 112 2.71 6.96 8.30
C PRO A 112 2.77 6.20 9.62
N ASP A 113 1.73 5.44 9.93
CA ASP A 113 1.80 4.31 10.85
C ASP A 113 2.71 3.21 10.24
N MET A 114 4.00 3.53 10.10
CA MET A 114 4.97 2.87 9.20
C MET A 114 5.24 1.40 9.49
N VAL A 115 4.87 0.88 10.66
CA VAL A 115 5.32 -0.44 11.11
C VAL A 115 4.23 -1.50 10.96
N SER A 116 2.97 -1.23 11.32
CA SER A 116 1.88 -2.19 11.12
C SER A 116 1.42 -2.26 9.67
N GLU A 117 1.42 -1.12 8.95
CA GLU A 117 1.12 -1.08 7.51
C GLU A 117 2.08 -1.96 6.72
N LYS A 118 3.38 -2.01 7.05
CA LYS A 118 4.36 -2.71 6.22
C LYS A 118 4.10 -4.21 6.17
N ILE A 119 3.75 -4.83 7.30
CA ILE A 119 3.47 -6.28 7.38
C ILE A 119 2.13 -6.60 6.73
N GLU A 120 1.07 -5.84 7.06
CA GLU A 120 -0.27 -6.06 6.51
C GLU A 120 -0.30 -5.81 4.99
N ASN A 121 0.41 -4.77 4.51
CA ASN A 121 0.54 -4.48 3.09
C ASN A 121 1.38 -5.54 2.37
N THR A 122 2.41 -6.09 3.01
CA THR A 122 3.16 -7.21 2.43
C THR A 122 2.25 -8.42 2.23
N TYR A 123 1.45 -8.76 3.24
CA TYR A 123 0.46 -9.83 3.13
C TYR A 123 -0.55 -9.59 1.99
N TYR A 124 -1.20 -8.42 1.94
CA TYR A 124 -2.17 -8.13 0.89
C TYR A 124 -1.56 -8.08 -0.51
N ASN A 125 -0.32 -7.60 -0.65
CA ASN A 125 0.40 -7.63 -1.92
C ASN A 125 0.71 -9.06 -2.37
N ILE A 126 1.05 -9.95 -1.44
CA ILE A 126 1.21 -11.38 -1.72
C ILE A 126 -0.13 -11.97 -2.19
N CYS A 127 -1.23 -11.68 -1.50
CA CYS A 127 -2.57 -12.13 -1.89
C CYS A 127 -2.94 -11.67 -3.32
N LEU A 128 -2.68 -10.40 -3.67
CA LEU A 128 -2.95 -9.88 -5.01
C LEU A 128 -2.13 -10.62 -6.09
N LYS A 129 -0.83 -10.82 -5.86
CA LYS A 129 0.03 -11.57 -6.80
C LYS A 129 -0.47 -13.00 -7.02
N VAL A 130 -0.86 -13.67 -5.95
CA VAL A 130 -1.43 -15.02 -6.02
C VAL A 130 -2.73 -15.03 -6.84
N LEU A 131 -3.61 -14.04 -6.67
CA LEU A 131 -4.84 -13.95 -7.45
C LEU A 131 -4.57 -13.71 -8.95
N ASP A 132 -3.57 -12.90 -9.29
CA ASP A 132 -3.15 -12.67 -10.68
C ASP A 132 -2.66 -13.97 -11.33
N GLU A 133 -1.81 -14.73 -10.64
CA GLU A 133 -1.30 -16.02 -11.12
C GLU A 133 -2.45 -17.04 -11.31
N LEU A 134 -3.39 -17.10 -10.35
CA LEU A 134 -4.54 -18.01 -10.45
C LEU A 134 -5.49 -17.62 -11.59
N GLU A 135 -5.65 -16.33 -11.89
CA GLU A 135 -6.44 -15.88 -13.04
C GLU A 135 -5.80 -16.29 -14.38
N GLU A 136 -4.47 -16.19 -14.48
CA GLU A 136 -3.72 -16.66 -15.66
C GLU A 136 -3.78 -18.19 -15.82
N GLU A 137 -3.67 -18.94 -14.72
CA GLU A 137 -3.85 -20.41 -14.72
C GLU A 137 -5.25 -20.82 -15.19
N LEU A 138 -6.29 -20.06 -14.85
CA LEU A 138 -7.66 -20.35 -15.27
C LEU A 138 -7.85 -20.03 -16.76
N LYS A 139 -7.38 -18.86 -17.23
CA LYS A 139 -7.47 -18.48 -18.65
C LYS A 139 -6.75 -19.46 -19.57
N SER A 140 -5.57 -19.91 -19.17
CA SER A 140 -4.78 -20.89 -19.94
C SER A 140 -5.47 -22.25 -20.05
N ARG A 141 -6.04 -22.78 -18.96
CA ARG A 141 -6.82 -24.03 -18.99
C ARG A 141 -8.09 -23.94 -19.84
N ASP A 142 -8.76 -22.80 -19.82
CA ASP A 142 -9.97 -22.62 -20.63
C ASP A 142 -9.62 -22.53 -22.12
N LEU A 143 -8.49 -21.91 -22.47
CA LEU A 143 -7.92 -21.94 -23.82
C LEU A 143 -7.56 -23.36 -24.29
N GLU A 144 -6.96 -24.18 -23.43
CA GLU A 144 -6.67 -25.59 -23.75
C GLU A 144 -7.94 -26.41 -23.97
N ARG A 145 -8.95 -26.25 -23.10
CA ARG A 145 -10.25 -26.92 -23.27
C ARG A 145 -10.95 -26.53 -24.57
N ILE A 146 -10.88 -25.27 -24.99
CA ILE A 146 -11.46 -24.80 -26.26
C ILE A 146 -10.73 -25.44 -27.46
N LYS A 147 -9.40 -25.55 -27.41
CA LYS A 147 -8.60 -26.21 -28.46
C LYS A 147 -8.94 -27.70 -28.58
N GLU A 148 -9.07 -28.39 -27.45
CA GLU A 148 -9.50 -29.79 -27.41
C GLU A 148 -10.92 -29.96 -27.98
N PHE A 149 -11.86 -29.07 -27.63
CA PHE A 149 -13.24 -29.15 -28.10
C PHE A 149 -13.38 -28.86 -29.60
N HIS A 150 -12.48 -28.05 -30.18
CA HIS A 150 -12.50 -27.70 -31.60
C HIS A 150 -11.51 -28.48 -32.47
N GLY A 151 -10.77 -29.43 -31.89
CA GLY A 151 -9.83 -30.28 -32.64
C GLY A 151 -8.68 -29.51 -33.30
N ILE A 152 -8.37 -28.32 -32.80
CA ILE A 152 -7.29 -27.47 -33.33
C ILE A 152 -6.01 -27.89 -32.61
N ARG A 153 -5.19 -28.69 -33.29
CA ARG A 153 -3.83 -29.04 -32.85
C ARG A 153 -2.90 -27.83 -32.87
#